data_AF-A0A916K725-F1
#
_entry.id   AF-A0A916K725-F1
#
_cell.length_a   1.000
_cell.length_b   1.000
_cell.length_c   1.000
_cell.angle_alpha   90.00
_cell.angle_beta   90.00
_cell.angle_gamma   90.00
#
_symmetry.space_group_name_H-M   'P 1'
#
loop_
_entity.id
_entity.type
_entity.pdbx_description
1 polymer ?
#
loop_
_entity_poly.entity_id
_entity_poly.type
_entity_poly.pdbx_seq_one_letter_code
_entity_poly.pdbx_strand_id
1 'polypeptide(L)'
;MAARTRTDMPVAEPAHPTELFHALVRLKEEHEALKQTIERMEQQAMDVFEGCDAALQVRTIRALQQDTTQLLAKLEEHSAWEEQVLFPFLNEYFHKSDGPSIIPSFWVLEKDHELANVYLDAFTDLADRLTVSDDNVKIIGAAEHLAQACHILKGHLQMEEELVYPLTDQILTDVDYFFS
;
A
#
# COMPACT_ATOMS: atom_id res chain seq x y z
N MET A 1 7.58 -48.72 29.70
CA MET A 1 7.01 -47.61 30.51
C MET A 1 7.62 -46.32 30.02
N ALA A 2 6.82 -45.49 29.36
CA ALA A 2 7.21 -44.19 28.85
C ALA A 2 6.73 -43.10 29.81
N ALA A 3 7.51 -42.04 29.95
CA ALA A 3 7.01 -40.73 30.34
C ALA A 3 7.87 -39.68 29.63
N ARG A 4 7.39 -39.22 28.47
CA ARG A 4 7.89 -38.00 27.82
C ARG A 4 7.30 -36.82 28.58
N THR A 5 8.17 -36.00 29.17
CA THR A 5 7.81 -34.67 29.67
C THR A 5 7.43 -33.80 28.49
N ARG A 6 6.21 -33.26 28.56
CA ARG A 6 5.61 -32.35 27.60
C ARG A 6 6.35 -31.01 27.70
N THR A 7 7.01 -30.62 26.61
CA THR A 7 7.55 -29.28 26.44
C THR A 7 6.36 -28.32 26.31
N ASP A 8 6.20 -27.41 27.27
CA ASP A 8 5.24 -26.31 27.16
C ASP A 8 5.63 -25.44 25.96
N MET A 9 4.70 -25.30 25.02
CA MET A 9 4.78 -24.29 23.97
C MET A 9 4.45 -22.93 24.60
N PRO A 10 5.10 -21.83 24.17
CA PRO A 10 4.67 -20.51 24.57
C PRO A 10 3.25 -20.28 24.03
N VAL A 11 2.31 -20.04 24.95
CA VAL A 11 0.99 -19.50 24.62
C VAL A 11 1.25 -18.09 24.13
N ALA A 12 0.94 -17.81 22.86
CA ALA A 12 0.95 -16.44 22.35
C ALA A 12 0.00 -15.62 23.23
N GLU A 13 0.52 -14.60 23.90
CA GLU A 13 -0.31 -13.66 24.65
C GLU A 13 -1.29 -13.02 23.66
N PRO A 14 -2.59 -12.96 23.97
CA PRO A 14 -3.55 -12.31 23.09
C PRO A 14 -3.16 -10.84 22.99
N ALA A 15 -2.76 -10.42 21.79
CA ALA A 15 -2.45 -9.04 21.47
C ALA A 15 -3.55 -8.12 22.02
N HIS A 16 -3.13 -7.17 22.86
CA HIS A 16 -4.05 -6.38 23.67
C HIS A 16 -4.87 -5.43 22.77
N PRO A 17 -6.10 -5.05 23.18
CA PRO A 17 -6.95 -4.08 22.44
C PRO A 17 -6.23 -2.78 22.07
N THR A 18 -5.27 -2.40 22.91
CA THR A 18 -4.37 -1.27 22.72
C THR A 18 -3.47 -1.42 21.49
N GLU A 19 -2.95 -2.62 21.21
CA GLU A 19 -2.06 -2.88 20.07
C GLU A 19 -2.81 -2.79 18.74
N LEU A 20 -4.03 -3.35 18.67
CA LEU A 20 -4.89 -3.21 17.50
C LEU A 20 -5.28 -1.75 17.26
N PHE A 21 -5.61 -1.00 18.32
CA PHE A 21 -5.90 0.43 18.19
C PHE A 21 -4.68 1.19 17.64
N HIS A 22 -3.47 0.91 18.13
CA HIS A 22 -2.25 1.52 17.60
C HIS A 22 -1.99 1.13 16.13
N ALA A 23 -2.22 -0.12 15.75
CA ALA A 23 -2.10 -0.57 14.37
C ALA A 23 -3.08 0.16 13.44
N LEU A 24 -4.33 0.35 13.88
CA LEU A 24 -5.35 1.08 13.11
C LEU A 24 -5.02 2.57 12.97
N VAL A 25 -4.51 3.21 14.02
CA VAL A 25 -4.05 4.60 13.96
C VAL A 25 -2.89 4.73 12.96
N ARG A 26 -1.89 3.85 13.06
CA ARG A 26 -0.76 3.81 12.13
C ARG A 26 -1.24 3.67 10.67
N LEU A 27 -2.12 2.69 10.40
CA LEU A 27 -2.65 2.45 9.06
C LEU A 27 -3.29 3.71 8.46
N LYS A 28 -4.15 4.38 9.24
CA LYS A 28 -4.81 5.62 8.84
C LYS A 28 -3.83 6.75 8.54
N GLU A 29 -2.83 6.93 9.39
CA GLU A 29 -1.82 7.98 9.22
C GLU A 29 -0.93 7.72 7.99
N GLU A 30 -0.49 6.48 7.79
CA GLU A 30 0.30 6.08 6.63
C GLU A 30 -0.49 6.22 5.32
N HIS A 31 -1.74 5.75 5.30
CA HIS A 31 -2.62 5.87 4.12
C HIS A 31 -2.88 7.31 3.73
N GLU A 32 -3.17 8.18 4.70
CA GLU A 32 -3.37 9.60 4.43
C GLU A 32 -2.12 10.25 3.81
N ALA A 33 -0.94 9.95 4.37
CA ALA A 33 0.33 10.46 3.86
C ALA A 33 0.67 9.92 2.45
N LEU A 34 0.38 8.64 2.19
CA LEU A 34 0.56 8.00 0.89
C LEU A 34 -0.39 8.61 -0.14
N LYS A 35 -1.69 8.73 0.16
CA LYS A 35 -2.70 9.34 -0.72
C LYS A 35 -2.32 10.76 -1.12
N GLN A 36 -1.94 11.61 -0.16
CA GLN A 36 -1.49 12.98 -0.45
C GLN A 36 -0.28 13.00 -1.39
N THR A 37 0.66 12.07 -1.21
CA THR A 37 1.83 11.95 -2.09
C THR A 37 1.41 11.53 -3.49
N ILE A 38 0.55 10.50 -3.61
CA ILE A 38 0.06 9.95 -4.87
C ILE A 38 -0.76 10.98 -5.66
N GLU A 39 -1.68 11.69 -5.00
CA GLU A 39 -2.51 12.74 -5.62
C GLU A 39 -1.66 13.89 -6.17
N ARG A 40 -0.65 14.33 -5.40
CA ARG A 40 0.29 15.36 -5.85
C ARG A 40 1.05 14.89 -7.10
N MET A 41 1.57 13.67 -7.07
CA MET A 41 2.35 13.12 -8.18
C MET A 41 1.48 12.92 -9.43
N GLU A 42 0.25 12.43 -9.27
CA GLU A 42 -0.73 12.31 -10.36
C GLU A 42 -1.02 13.67 -10.98
N GLN A 43 -1.29 14.70 -10.17
CA GLN A 43 -1.52 16.06 -10.69
C GLN A 43 -0.32 16.58 -11.48
N GLN A 44 0.90 16.39 -10.97
CA GLN A 44 2.12 16.79 -11.68
C GLN A 44 2.33 16.01 -12.98
N ALA A 45 1.95 14.74 -13.03
CA ALA A 45 1.94 13.95 -14.25
C ALA A 45 0.89 14.47 -15.24
N MET A 46 -0.29 14.89 -14.75
CA MET A 46 -1.32 15.50 -15.58
C MET A 46 -0.88 16.84 -16.18
N ASP A 47 -0.18 17.66 -15.41
CA ASP A 47 0.38 18.93 -15.88
C ASP A 47 1.39 18.73 -17.04
N VAL A 48 2.06 17.56 -17.10
CA VAL A 48 2.92 17.20 -18.24
C VAL A 48 2.11 17.03 -19.53
N PHE A 49 0.88 16.50 -19.48
CA PHE A 49 0.03 16.35 -20.66
C PHE A 49 -0.41 17.69 -21.24
N GLU A 50 -0.62 18.69 -20.38
CA GLU A 50 -1.06 20.03 -20.76
C GLU A 50 0.10 20.97 -21.16
N GLY A 51 1.34 20.56 -20.87
CA GLY A 51 2.54 21.34 -21.13
C GLY A 51 2.87 21.50 -22.62
N CYS A 52 3.36 22.68 -23.00
CA CYS A 52 3.84 22.99 -24.35
C CYS A 52 5.38 23.16 -24.44
N ASP A 53 6.07 23.19 -23.30
CA ASP A 53 7.53 23.34 -23.22
C ASP A 53 8.19 22.03 -22.79
N ALA A 54 8.84 21.36 -23.76
CA ALA A 54 9.56 20.11 -23.54
C ALA A 54 10.62 20.21 -22.45
N ALA A 55 11.31 21.35 -22.31
CA ALA A 55 12.31 21.52 -21.27
C ALA A 55 11.68 21.62 -19.88
N LEU A 56 10.49 22.20 -19.76
CA LEU A 56 9.72 22.20 -18.52
C LEU A 56 9.17 20.80 -18.22
N GLN A 57 8.55 20.14 -19.20
CA GLN A 57 8.00 18.79 -19.03
C GLN A 57 9.06 17.78 -18.60
N VAL A 58 10.24 17.77 -19.24
CA VAL A 58 11.35 16.89 -18.85
C VAL A 58 11.84 17.21 -17.44
N ARG A 59 11.90 18.49 -17.03
CA ARG A 59 12.24 18.85 -15.65
C ARG A 59 11.20 18.32 -14.65
N THR A 60 9.91 18.41 -14.97
CA THR A 60 8.84 17.85 -14.15
C THR A 60 8.98 16.33 -14.02
N ILE A 61 9.24 15.62 -15.12
CA ILE A 61 9.48 14.16 -15.11
C ILE A 61 10.67 13.80 -14.22
N ARG A 62 11.76 14.58 -14.25
CA ARG A 62 12.93 14.35 -13.38
C ARG A 62 12.63 14.58 -11.91
N ALA A 63 11.79 15.57 -11.57
CA ALA A 63 11.34 15.77 -10.19
C ALA A 63 10.44 14.60 -9.74
N LEU A 64 9.50 14.20 -10.59
CA LEU A 64 8.63 13.04 -10.35
C LEU A 64 9.41 11.75 -10.14
N GLN A 65 10.53 11.56 -10.83
CA GLN A 65 11.42 10.40 -10.63
C GLN A 65 11.98 10.34 -9.19
N GLN A 66 12.35 11.49 -8.63
CA GLN A 66 12.84 11.58 -7.24
C GLN A 66 11.71 11.31 -6.24
N ASP A 67 10.50 11.78 -6.53
CA ASP A 67 9.31 11.50 -5.73
C ASP A 67 8.92 10.02 -5.79
N THR A 68 8.97 9.39 -6.97
CA THR A 68 8.70 7.95 -7.16
C THR A 68 9.65 7.09 -6.34
N THR A 69 10.93 7.44 -6.29
CA THR A 69 11.91 6.71 -5.46
C THR A 69 11.52 6.73 -3.98
N GLN A 70 11.06 7.89 -3.48
CA GLN A 70 10.62 8.04 -2.09
C GLN A 70 9.29 7.32 -1.83
N LEU A 71 8.37 7.35 -2.80
CA LEU A 71 7.10 6.66 -2.72
C LEU A 71 7.31 5.13 -2.65
N LEU A 72 8.16 4.57 -3.51
CA LEU A 72 8.48 3.14 -3.53
C LEU A 72 9.02 2.67 -2.17
N ALA A 73 9.97 3.42 -1.59
CA ALA A 73 10.53 3.08 -0.28
C ALA A 73 9.47 3.07 0.83
N LYS A 74 8.52 4.03 0.80
CA LYS A 74 7.42 4.08 1.76
C LYS A 74 6.41 2.96 1.56
N LEU A 75 6.07 2.63 0.31
CA LEU A 75 5.18 1.52 -0.02
C LEU A 75 5.77 0.19 0.44
N GLU A 76 7.08 -0.02 0.24
CA GLU A 76 7.77 -1.23 0.70
C GLU A 76 7.80 -1.33 2.24
N GLU A 77 8.06 -0.23 2.95
CA GLU A 77 8.01 -0.22 4.42
C GLU A 77 6.60 -0.52 4.95
N HIS A 78 5.60 0.08 4.32
CA HIS A 78 4.19 -0.08 4.63
C HIS A 78 3.73 -1.53 4.40
N SER A 79 3.91 -2.06 3.19
CA SER A 79 3.49 -3.43 2.85
C SER A 79 4.22 -4.49 3.68
N ALA A 80 5.52 -4.30 3.95
CA ALA A 80 6.27 -5.20 4.80
C ALA A 80 5.71 -5.23 6.24
N TRP A 81 5.28 -4.09 6.76
CA TRP A 81 4.62 -4.05 8.07
C TRP A 81 3.26 -4.75 8.05
N GLU A 82 2.46 -4.56 7.00
CA GLU A 82 1.15 -5.20 6.87
C GLU A 82 1.25 -6.72 6.80
N GLU A 83 2.14 -7.24 5.95
CA GLU A 83 2.39 -8.67 5.79
C GLU A 83 2.92 -9.33 7.07
N GLN A 84 3.76 -8.62 7.84
CA GLN A 84 4.41 -9.19 9.02
C GLN A 84 3.59 -9.04 10.30
N VAL A 85 2.70 -8.04 10.36
CA VAL A 85 2.00 -7.65 11.60
C VAL A 85 0.50 -7.62 11.42
N LEU A 86 -0.01 -6.73 10.54
CA LEU A 86 -1.44 -6.46 10.46
C LEU A 86 -2.24 -7.64 9.91
N PHE A 87 -1.87 -8.14 8.73
CA PHE A 87 -2.60 -9.23 8.09
C PHE A 87 -2.52 -10.54 8.88
N PRO A 88 -1.38 -10.96 9.46
CA PRO A 88 -1.33 -12.12 10.34
C PRO A 88 -2.26 -11.99 11.55
N PHE A 89 -2.32 -10.81 12.18
CA PHE A 89 -3.21 -10.56 13.31
C PHE A 89 -4.69 -10.71 12.92
N LEU A 90 -5.12 -10.02 11.85
CA LEU A 90 -6.49 -10.12 11.33
C LEU A 90 -6.82 -11.57 10.95
N ASN A 91 -5.89 -12.24 10.29
CA ASN A 91 -6.05 -13.60 9.85
C ASN A 91 -6.23 -14.57 11.02
N GLU A 92 -5.45 -14.43 12.10
CA GLU A 92 -5.58 -15.25 13.30
C GLU A 92 -6.93 -15.04 14.00
N TYR A 93 -7.40 -13.80 14.10
CA TYR A 93 -8.69 -13.50 14.72
C TYR A 93 -9.85 -14.12 13.95
N PHE A 94 -9.91 -13.89 12.63
CA PHE A 94 -11.02 -14.33 11.79
C PHE A 94 -10.94 -15.82 11.38
N HIS A 95 -9.76 -16.45 11.34
CA HIS A 95 -9.67 -17.91 11.13
C HIS A 95 -10.34 -18.73 12.24
N LYS A 96 -10.51 -18.15 13.43
CA LYS A 96 -11.19 -18.80 14.55
C LYS A 96 -12.72 -18.66 14.48
N SER A 97 -13.24 -17.91 13.51
CA SER A 97 -14.67 -17.68 13.30
C SER A 97 -15.21 -18.54 12.15
N ASP A 98 -16.46 -19.01 12.23
CA ASP A 98 -17.12 -19.85 11.21
C ASP A 98 -17.44 -19.12 9.88
N GLY A 99 -16.76 -17.99 9.61
CA GLY A 99 -16.96 -17.13 8.45
C GLY A 99 -16.10 -17.51 7.22
N PRO A 100 -16.35 -16.86 6.07
CA PRO A 100 -15.47 -17.00 4.91
C PRO A 100 -14.06 -16.48 5.23
N SER A 101 -13.04 -17.17 4.71
CA SER A 101 -11.65 -16.74 4.86
C SER A 101 -11.42 -15.39 4.19
N ILE A 102 -10.66 -14.51 4.84
CA ILE A 102 -10.23 -13.20 4.32
C ILE A 102 -9.02 -13.28 3.38
N ILE A 103 -8.36 -14.44 3.29
CA ILE A 103 -7.18 -14.67 2.45
C ILE A 103 -7.39 -14.30 0.97
N PRO A 104 -8.52 -14.65 0.32
CA PRO A 104 -8.73 -14.28 -1.08
C PRO A 104 -8.76 -12.76 -1.31
N SER A 105 -9.22 -11.98 -0.32
CA SER A 105 -9.26 -10.52 -0.41
C SER A 105 -7.84 -9.93 -0.34
N PHE A 106 -7.00 -10.40 0.58
CA PHE A 106 -5.59 -9.98 0.64
C PHE A 106 -4.80 -10.34 -0.62
N TRP A 107 -5.13 -11.47 -1.26
CA TRP A 107 -4.50 -11.83 -2.52
C TRP A 107 -4.83 -10.84 -3.66
N VAL A 108 -6.05 -10.30 -3.70
CA VAL A 108 -6.41 -9.26 -4.69
C VAL A 108 -5.62 -7.98 -4.45
N LEU A 109 -5.49 -7.55 -3.19
CA LEU A 109 -4.69 -6.36 -2.83
C LEU A 109 -3.23 -6.50 -3.27
N GLU A 110 -2.63 -7.67 -3.06
CA GLU A 110 -1.26 -7.95 -3.50
C GLU A 110 -1.11 -7.83 -5.02
N LYS A 111 -2.12 -8.25 -5.80
CA LYS A 111 -2.07 -8.11 -7.27
C LYS A 111 -2.18 -6.68 -7.75
N ASP A 112 -2.96 -5.84 -7.08
CA ASP A 112 -3.00 -4.42 -7.39
C ASP A 112 -1.66 -3.74 -7.06
N HIS A 113 -1.03 -4.12 -5.95
CA HIS A 113 0.30 -3.63 -5.57
C HIS A 113 1.39 -4.04 -6.57
N GLU A 114 1.45 -5.34 -6.95
CA GLU A 114 2.35 -5.83 -8.01
C GLU A 114 2.14 -5.07 -9.33
N LEU A 115 0.88 -4.82 -9.71
CA LEU A 115 0.57 -4.09 -10.95
C LEU A 115 1.03 -2.63 -10.90
N ALA A 116 0.80 -1.94 -9.79
CA ALA A 116 1.29 -0.57 -9.60
C ALA A 116 2.82 -0.49 -9.77
N ASN A 117 3.55 -1.44 -9.18
CA ASN A 117 5.02 -1.50 -9.27
C ASN A 117 5.50 -1.66 -10.72
N VAL A 118 4.83 -2.49 -11.53
CA VAL A 118 5.15 -2.62 -12.96
C VAL A 118 5.07 -1.27 -13.69
N TYR A 119 4.08 -0.44 -13.38
CA TYR A 119 3.95 0.88 -13.98
C TYR A 119 4.98 1.89 -13.44
N LEU A 120 5.32 1.84 -12.15
CA LEU A 120 6.36 2.68 -11.55
C LEU A 120 7.75 2.36 -12.11
N ASP A 121 8.05 1.09 -12.33
CA ASP A 121 9.30 0.64 -12.97
C ASP A 121 9.39 1.13 -14.41
N ALA A 122 8.31 0.96 -15.18
CA ALA A 122 8.24 1.46 -16.55
C ALA A 122 8.41 2.98 -16.64
N PHE A 123 7.78 3.72 -15.72
CA PHE A 123 7.98 5.17 -15.60
C PHE A 123 9.45 5.50 -15.33
N THR A 124 10.07 4.85 -14.34
CA THR A 124 11.45 5.12 -13.94
C THR A 124 12.43 4.85 -15.10
N ASP A 125 12.26 3.73 -15.80
CA ASP A 125 13.07 3.35 -16.96
C ASP A 125 12.97 4.36 -18.11
N LEU A 126 11.76 4.87 -18.38
CA LEU A 126 11.53 5.87 -19.42
C LEU A 126 12.07 7.25 -18.99
N ALA A 127 11.78 7.66 -17.76
CA ALA A 127 12.26 8.90 -17.17
C ALA A 127 13.79 8.98 -17.24
N ASP A 128 14.49 7.88 -16.95
CA ASP A 128 15.95 7.82 -16.99
C ASP A 128 16.53 8.15 -18.36
N ARG A 129 15.87 7.70 -19.42
CA ARG A 129 16.34 7.83 -20.80
C ARG A 129 15.89 9.12 -21.48
N LEU A 130 14.94 9.84 -20.88
CA LEU A 130 14.35 11.05 -21.46
C LEU A 130 15.31 12.23 -21.49
N THR A 131 15.32 12.90 -22.64
CA THR A 131 16.09 14.12 -22.93
C THR A 131 15.17 15.21 -23.47
N VAL A 132 15.61 16.48 -23.40
CA VAL A 132 14.85 17.62 -23.95
C VAL A 132 14.70 17.60 -25.48
N SER A 133 15.47 16.75 -26.16
CA SER A 133 15.39 16.54 -27.61
C SER A 133 14.42 15.42 -28.02
N ASP A 134 13.89 14.67 -27.05
CA ASP A 134 12.89 13.66 -27.33
C ASP A 134 11.57 14.30 -27.77
N ASP A 135 10.80 13.54 -28.56
CA ASP A 135 9.48 13.98 -28.98
C ASP A 135 8.50 13.98 -27.80
N ASN A 136 7.41 14.75 -27.98
CA ASN A 136 6.37 14.86 -26.97
C ASN A 136 5.70 13.49 -26.68
N VAL A 137 5.73 12.54 -27.62
CA VAL A 137 5.12 11.22 -27.45
C VAL A 137 5.84 10.43 -26.35
N LYS A 138 7.18 10.45 -26.32
CA LYS A 138 7.94 9.78 -25.26
C LYS A 138 7.77 10.45 -23.89
N ILE A 139 7.72 11.78 -23.86
CA ILE A 139 7.52 12.55 -22.62
C ILE A 139 6.16 12.23 -22.02
N ILE A 140 5.11 12.26 -22.85
CA ILE A 140 3.74 11.90 -22.48
C ILE A 140 3.69 10.44 -22.02
N GLY A 141 4.30 9.52 -22.77
CA GLY A 141 4.30 8.09 -22.40
C GLY A 141 4.88 7.83 -21.00
N ALA A 142 5.94 8.52 -20.61
CA ALA A 142 6.45 8.43 -19.23
C ALA A 142 5.42 8.93 -18.21
N ALA A 143 4.81 10.10 -18.44
CA ALA A 143 3.77 10.63 -17.56
C ALA A 143 2.54 9.72 -17.46
N GLU A 144 2.14 9.06 -18.57
CA GLU A 144 1.04 8.08 -18.59
C GLU A 144 1.32 6.88 -17.68
N HIS A 145 2.54 6.34 -17.71
CA HIS A 145 2.91 5.24 -16.81
C HIS A 145 2.79 5.66 -15.34
N LEU A 146 3.27 6.85 -14.98
CA LEU A 146 3.16 7.33 -13.60
C LEU A 146 1.71 7.57 -13.20
N ALA A 147 0.93 8.25 -14.04
CA ALA A 147 -0.48 8.53 -13.76
C ALA A 147 -1.29 7.22 -13.57
N GLN A 148 -1.01 6.20 -14.40
CA GLN A 148 -1.63 4.89 -14.26
C GLN A 148 -1.24 4.21 -12.94
N ALA A 149 0.04 4.27 -12.54
CA ALA A 149 0.47 3.73 -11.26
C ALA A 149 -0.24 4.44 -10.09
N CYS A 150 -0.33 5.77 -10.12
CA CYS A 150 -1.05 6.56 -9.12
C CYS A 150 -2.53 6.16 -9.04
N HIS A 151 -3.18 5.94 -10.18
CA HIS A 151 -4.57 5.50 -10.22
C HIS A 151 -4.75 4.14 -9.53
N ILE A 152 -3.89 3.17 -9.85
CA ILE A 152 -3.92 1.83 -9.25
C ILE A 152 -3.67 1.90 -7.74
N LEU A 153 -2.65 2.65 -7.29
CA LEU A 153 -2.33 2.77 -5.86
C LEU A 153 -3.45 3.41 -5.05
N LYS A 154 -4.15 4.42 -5.58
CA LYS A 154 -5.34 4.97 -4.91
C LYS A 154 -6.44 3.92 -4.76
N GLY A 155 -6.68 3.15 -5.82
CA GLY A 155 -7.66 2.05 -5.79
C GLY A 155 -7.28 0.96 -4.79
N HIS A 156 -6.00 0.60 -4.74
CA HIS A 156 -5.44 -0.35 -3.77
C HIS A 156 -5.67 0.10 -2.33
N LEU A 157 -5.23 1.32 -1.98
CA LEU A 157 -5.42 1.86 -0.63
C LEU A 157 -6.90 1.96 -0.26
N GLN A 158 -7.76 2.36 -1.19
CA GLN A 158 -9.21 2.42 -0.95
C GLN A 158 -9.79 1.01 -0.67
N MET A 159 -9.44 0.02 -1.49
CA MET A 159 -9.93 -1.35 -1.33
C MET A 159 -9.46 -1.95 0.00
N GLU A 160 -8.22 -1.65 0.38
CA GLU A 160 -7.69 -2.06 1.67
C GLU A 160 -8.45 -1.44 2.83
N GLU A 161 -8.74 -0.15 2.80
CA GLU A 161 -9.55 0.51 3.83
C GLU A 161 -10.94 -0.08 3.95
N GLU A 162 -11.59 -0.34 2.81
CA GLU A 162 -12.91 -0.96 2.73
C GLU A 162 -12.92 -2.38 3.28
N LEU A 163 -11.78 -3.08 3.24
CA LEU A 163 -11.60 -4.41 3.80
C LEU A 163 -11.21 -4.36 5.29
N VAL A 164 -10.18 -3.61 5.64
CA VAL A 164 -9.50 -3.66 6.94
C VAL A 164 -10.25 -2.88 8.00
N TYR A 165 -10.77 -1.67 7.71
CA TYR A 165 -11.43 -0.87 8.74
C TYR A 165 -12.64 -1.59 9.38
N PRO A 166 -13.57 -2.21 8.60
CA PRO A 166 -14.68 -2.95 9.19
C PRO A 166 -14.23 -4.14 10.05
N LEU A 167 -13.16 -4.83 9.64
CA LEU A 167 -12.60 -5.96 10.39
C LEU A 167 -12.04 -5.49 11.74
N THR A 168 -11.30 -4.37 11.74
CA THR A 168 -10.76 -3.81 12.98
C THR A 168 -11.85 -3.28 13.92
N ASP A 169 -12.89 -2.63 13.39
CA ASP A 169 -14.03 -2.14 14.18
C ASP A 169 -14.80 -3.30 14.82
N GLN A 170 -14.97 -4.42 14.11
CA GLN A 170 -15.59 -5.62 14.66
C GLN A 170 -14.79 -6.18 15.83
N ILE A 171 -13.46 -6.32 15.70
CA ILE A 171 -12.61 -6.83 16.79
C ILE A 171 -12.67 -5.93 18.02
N LEU A 172 -12.60 -4.61 17.83
CA LEU A 172 -12.69 -3.65 18.94
C LEU A 172 -14.04 -3.74 19.66
N THR A 173 -15.14 -3.90 18.91
CA THR A 173 -16.48 -4.07 19.47
C THR A 173 -16.62 -5.38 20.25
N ASP A 174 -16.10 -6.49 19.70
CA ASP A 174 -16.12 -7.81 20.36
C ASP A 174 -15.36 -7.75 21.68
N VAL A 175 -14.17 -7.16 21.68
CA VAL A 175 -13.35 -6.92 22.87
C VAL A 175 -14.11 -6.10 23.92
N ASP A 176 -14.70 -4.97 23.53
CA ASP A 176 -15.42 -4.11 24.47
C ASP A 176 -16.60 -4.85 25.13
N TYR A 177 -17.28 -5.72 24.37
CA TYR A 177 -18.35 -6.56 24.91
C TYR A 177 -17.84 -7.64 25.87
N PHE A 178 -16.67 -8.24 25.62
CA PHE A 178 -16.06 -9.24 26.52
C PHE A 178 -15.57 -8.65 27.85
N PHE A 179 -15.20 -7.37 27.88
CA PHE A 179 -14.68 -6.67 29.06
C PHE A 179 -15.72 -5.77 29.77
N SER A 180 -16.96 -5.74 29.27
CA SER A 180 -18.12 -5.06 29.91
C SER A 180 -18.94 -6.01 30.77
#